data_AF-A0AAD4ZZH6-F1
#
_entry.id   AF-A0AAD4ZZH6-F1
#
_cell.length_a   1.000
_cell.length_b   1.000
_cell.length_c   1.000
_cell.angle_alpha   90.00
_cell.angle_beta   90.00
_cell.angle_gamma   90.00
#
_symmetry.space_group_name_H-M   'P 1'
#
loop_
_entity.id
_entity.type
_entity.pdbx_description
1 polymer ?
#
loop_
_entity_poly.entity_id
_entity_poly.type
_entity_poly.pdbx_seq_one_letter_code
_entity_poly.pdbx_strand_id
1 'polypeptide(L)'
;MQLTKTSLYKKSFVCEIGVIENKYLLFADQAFVTLATNDKYAKGAVVLGKSLRNHKTSKKLVVLIGPHVSEPSRAVLQTLYDEVRLVDVLDSGDTAHLAMMQRPDLGVTFTKLHCWTLTHYSKCVFMDADTMAVANIDELFDREELSAAPDPGWPDCFNSGVFVFCPSNETYGKLLQYCTEHGSFDGK
;
A
#
# COMPACT_ATOMS: atom_id res chain seq x y z
N MET A 1 54.47 18.44 19.83
CA MET A 1 54.73 18.87 18.44
C MET A 1 55.22 17.66 17.65
N GLN A 2 54.40 17.24 16.69
CA GLN A 2 54.64 16.45 15.44
C GLN A 2 55.76 15.38 15.42
N LEU A 3 55.44 14.10 15.18
CA LEU A 3 55.39 13.41 13.84
C LEU A 3 56.73 13.53 13.09
N THR A 4 57.38 12.53 12.48
CA THR A 4 56.99 11.24 11.86
C THR A 4 58.23 10.60 11.22
N LYS A 5 58.06 9.33 10.76
CA LYS A 5 58.66 8.62 9.59
C LYS A 5 59.56 7.44 9.95
N THR A 6 59.59 6.27 9.31
CA THR A 6 58.78 5.54 8.29
C THR A 6 59.45 4.15 8.18
N SER A 7 58.71 3.05 8.07
CA SER A 7 59.13 1.85 7.28
C SER A 7 57.92 0.88 7.21
N LEU A 8 57.12 0.83 6.14
CA LEU A 8 57.34 0.12 4.87
C LEU A 8 57.72 -1.36 5.04
N TYR A 9 56.71 -2.20 5.31
CA TYR A 9 56.69 -3.57 4.75
C TYR A 9 55.39 -3.79 3.99
N LYS A 10 55.51 -3.69 2.66
CA LYS A 10 54.58 -4.26 1.69
C LYS A 10 54.53 -5.78 1.91
N LYS A 11 53.35 -6.33 2.14
CA LYS A 11 52.96 -7.59 1.51
C LYS A 11 51.55 -7.45 0.99
N SER A 12 51.50 -7.28 -0.32
CA SER A 12 50.32 -7.39 -1.16
C SER A 12 49.82 -8.83 -1.07
N PHE A 13 48.58 -9.01 -0.64
CA PHE A 13 47.75 -10.13 -1.08
C PHE A 13 46.46 -9.50 -1.58
N VAL A 14 46.41 -9.36 -2.90
CA VAL A 14 45.19 -9.08 -3.64
C VAL A 14 44.48 -10.43 -3.76
N CYS A 15 43.27 -10.53 -3.21
CA CYS A 15 42.30 -11.52 -3.66
C CYS A 15 40.94 -10.81 -3.74
N GLU A 16 40.27 -11.09 -4.84
CA GLU A 16 39.20 -10.34 -5.50
C GLU A 16 37.91 -10.18 -4.68
N ILE A 17 37.31 -8.98 -4.82
CA ILE A 17 35.88 -8.68 -4.94
C ILE A 17 34.93 -9.69 -4.25
N GLY A 18 34.79 -9.57 -2.94
CA GLY A 18 33.65 -10.08 -2.18
C GLY A 18 32.84 -8.91 -1.69
N VAL A 19 31.74 -8.60 -2.38
CA VAL A 19 30.76 -7.58 -2.01
C VAL A 19 30.39 -7.77 -0.54
N ILE A 20 30.51 -6.69 0.22
CA ILE A 20 30.00 -6.55 1.57
C ILE A 20 28.51 -6.94 1.51
N GLU A 21 28.16 -8.17 1.91
CA GLU A 21 26.76 -8.56 2.07
C GLU A 21 26.14 -7.59 3.07
N ASN A 22 25.20 -6.81 2.54
CA ASN A 22 24.44 -5.80 3.25
C ASN A 22 23.82 -6.41 4.51
N LYS A 23 24.44 -6.15 5.67
CA LYS A 23 23.82 -6.32 6.99
C LYS A 23 22.67 -5.34 7.25
N TYR A 24 22.31 -4.50 6.28
CA TYR A 24 20.99 -3.90 6.17
C TYR A 24 20.07 -4.92 5.50
N LEU A 25 19.58 -5.88 6.30
CA LEU A 25 18.25 -6.41 6.06
C LEU A 25 17.34 -5.17 6.03
N LEU A 26 17.03 -4.68 4.83
CA LEU A 26 15.94 -3.74 4.61
C LEU A 26 14.76 -4.40 5.30
N PHE A 27 14.35 -3.88 6.47
CA PHE A 27 13.06 -4.26 7.02
C PHE A 27 12.09 -3.93 5.92
N ALA A 28 11.58 -4.97 5.28
CA ALA A 28 10.72 -4.82 4.13
C ALA A 28 9.46 -4.16 4.68
N ASP A 29 9.28 -2.86 4.40
CA ASP A 29 8.26 -2.07 5.09
C ASP A 29 6.88 -2.69 4.83
N GLN A 30 6.03 -2.67 5.86
CA GLN A 30 4.70 -3.25 5.84
C GLN A 30 3.68 -2.20 6.27
N ALA A 31 2.53 -2.15 5.59
CA ALA A 31 1.55 -1.10 5.81
C ALA A 31 0.10 -1.59 5.84
N PHE A 32 -0.71 -0.95 6.67
CA PHE A 32 -2.15 -0.89 6.45
C PHE A 32 -2.45 0.19 5.41
N VAL A 33 -3.29 -0.14 4.43
CA VAL A 33 -3.65 0.75 3.32
C VAL A 33 -5.16 0.95 3.32
N THR A 34 -5.62 2.19 3.19
CA THR A 34 -7.04 2.51 2.99
C THR A 34 -7.23 3.49 1.83
N LEU A 35 -8.48 3.71 1.42
CA LEU A 35 -8.84 4.63 0.34
C LEU A 35 -9.95 5.58 0.79
N ALA A 36 -9.76 6.89 0.55
CA ALA A 36 -10.80 7.90 0.69
C ALA A 36 -10.99 8.67 -0.63
N THR A 37 -12.11 8.47 -1.32
CA THR A 37 -12.40 9.14 -2.59
C THR A 37 -13.10 10.50 -2.43
N ASN A 38 -13.63 10.78 -1.23
CA ASN A 38 -14.31 12.03 -0.89
C ASN A 38 -14.25 12.28 0.63
N ASP A 39 -14.73 13.44 1.07
CA ASP A 39 -14.71 13.85 2.49
C ASP A 39 -15.53 12.95 3.42
N LYS A 40 -16.57 12.26 2.92
CA LYS A 40 -17.33 11.30 3.73
C LYS A 40 -16.46 10.09 4.07
N TYR A 41 -15.76 9.52 3.09
CA TYR A 41 -14.81 8.43 3.32
C TYR A 41 -13.56 8.88 4.05
N ALA A 42 -13.14 10.14 3.92
CA ALA A 42 -12.03 10.69 4.70
C ALA A 42 -12.31 10.64 6.21
N LYS A 43 -13.57 10.88 6.64
CA LYS A 43 -13.98 10.70 8.05
C LYS A 43 -13.83 9.24 8.50
N GLY A 44 -14.21 8.29 7.66
CA GLY A 44 -14.03 6.87 7.91
C GLY A 44 -12.55 6.50 8.04
N ALA A 45 -11.71 6.96 7.10
CA ALA A 45 -10.27 6.77 7.16
C ALA A 45 -9.64 7.38 8.43
N VAL A 46 -10.15 8.51 8.94
CA VAL A 46 -9.72 9.07 10.23
C VAL A 46 -10.05 8.11 11.38
N VAL A 47 -11.26 7.53 11.40
CA VAL A 47 -11.67 6.55 12.42
C VAL A 47 -10.79 5.31 12.35
N LEU A 48 -10.61 4.73 11.16
CA LEU A 48 -9.77 3.57 10.94
C LEU A 48 -8.33 3.82 11.40
N GLY A 49 -7.70 4.90 10.95
CA GLY A 49 -6.32 5.25 11.31
C GLY A 49 -6.14 5.43 12.82
N LYS A 50 -7.08 6.13 13.48
CA LYS A 50 -7.08 6.24 14.94
C LYS A 50 -7.25 4.90 15.63
N SER A 51 -8.14 4.05 15.14
CA SER A 51 -8.38 2.72 15.72
C SER A 51 -7.13 1.84 15.68
N LEU A 52 -6.40 1.84 14.56
CA LEU A 52 -5.13 1.10 14.42
C LEU A 52 -4.04 1.66 15.36
N ARG A 53 -3.90 2.99 15.45
CA ARG A 53 -2.94 3.63 16.38
C ARG A 53 -3.27 3.35 17.84
N ASN A 54 -4.55 3.40 18.22
CA ASN A 54 -5.00 3.11 19.59
C ASN A 54 -4.67 1.67 20.01
N HIS A 55 -4.72 0.74 19.06
CA HIS A 55 -4.34 -0.65 19.27
C HIS A 55 -2.84 -0.92 18.99
N LYS A 56 -2.04 0.15 18.89
CA LYS A 56 -0.57 0.10 18.88
C LYS A 56 -0.01 -0.74 17.74
N THR A 57 -0.58 -0.65 16.54
CA THR A 57 0.04 -1.27 15.37
C THR A 57 1.49 -0.82 15.22
N SER A 58 2.38 -1.78 14.93
CA SER A 58 3.77 -1.48 14.61
C SER A 58 3.98 -1.11 13.14
N LYS A 59 2.92 -1.16 12.32
CA LYS A 59 2.97 -1.05 10.87
C LYS A 59 2.75 0.38 10.42
N LYS A 60 3.16 0.67 9.19
CA LYS A 60 2.90 1.97 8.55
C LYS A 60 1.42 2.11 8.22
N LEU A 61 0.93 3.34 8.21
CA LEU A 61 -0.42 3.66 7.77
C LEU A 61 -0.35 4.47 6.49
N VAL A 62 -1.00 3.98 5.44
CA VAL A 62 -1.12 4.64 4.13
C VAL A 62 -2.58 4.92 3.84
N VAL A 63 -2.87 6.13 3.36
CA VAL A 63 -4.18 6.46 2.80
C VAL A 63 -4.01 6.95 1.37
N LEU A 64 -4.66 6.25 0.45
CA LEU A 64 -4.88 6.72 -0.91
C LEU A 64 -6.03 7.72 -0.87
N ILE A 65 -5.88 8.86 -1.52
CA ILE A 65 -6.93 9.88 -1.60
C ILE A 65 -7.29 10.17 -3.06
N GLY A 66 -8.58 10.35 -3.33
CA GLY A 66 -9.05 10.84 -4.62
C GLY A 66 -8.95 12.38 -4.73
N PRO A 67 -9.06 12.94 -5.95
CA PRO A 67 -8.96 14.38 -6.19
C PRO A 67 -10.05 15.19 -5.46
N HIS A 68 -11.19 14.57 -5.14
CA HIS A 68 -12.33 15.21 -4.49
C HIS A 68 -12.25 15.26 -2.94
N VAL A 69 -11.17 14.80 -2.33
CA VAL A 69 -10.93 15.01 -0.89
C VAL A 69 -10.44 16.44 -0.67
N SER A 70 -11.12 17.19 0.19
CA SER A 70 -10.79 18.60 0.44
C SER A 70 -9.50 18.76 1.24
N GLU A 71 -8.81 19.90 1.05
CA GLU A 71 -7.58 20.21 1.78
C GLU A 71 -7.70 20.11 3.31
N PRO A 72 -8.80 20.58 3.96
CA PRO A 72 -9.00 20.34 5.39
C PRO A 72 -9.01 18.85 5.77
N SER A 73 -9.67 17.99 4.99
CA SER A 73 -9.66 16.55 5.21
C SER A 73 -8.26 15.95 5.02
N ARG A 74 -7.54 16.38 3.97
CA ARG A 74 -6.15 15.94 3.70
C ARG A 74 -5.22 16.31 4.85
N ALA A 75 -5.32 17.54 5.35
CA ALA A 75 -4.52 18.00 6.48
C ALA A 75 -4.74 17.13 7.73
N VAL A 76 -5.99 16.74 8.03
CA VAL A 76 -6.28 15.82 9.13
C VAL A 76 -5.65 14.45 8.89
N LEU A 77 -5.78 13.89 7.68
CA LEU A 77 -5.21 12.59 7.33
C LEU A 77 -3.67 12.60 7.48
N GLN A 78 -2.99 13.67 7.08
CA GLN A 78 -1.54 13.85 7.22
C GLN A 78 -1.06 13.84 8.67
N THR A 79 -1.93 14.11 9.65
CA THR A 79 -1.57 14.00 11.08
C THR A 79 -1.60 12.58 11.62
N LEU A 80 -2.25 11.63 10.91
CA LEU A 80 -2.51 10.27 11.38
C LEU A 80 -1.76 9.20 10.58
N TYR A 81 -1.68 9.40 9.27
CA TYR A 81 -1.10 8.48 8.31
C TYR A 81 0.38 8.81 8.08
N ASP A 82 1.20 7.77 7.95
CA ASP A 82 2.62 7.92 7.58
C ASP A 82 2.76 8.38 6.12
N GLU A 83 1.82 7.99 5.26
CA GLU A 83 1.79 8.35 3.84
C GLU A 83 0.35 8.71 3.42
N VAL A 84 0.20 9.90 2.81
CA VAL A 84 -1.06 10.34 2.17
C VAL A 84 -0.78 10.52 0.69
N ARG A 85 -1.32 9.63 -0.14
CA ARG A 85 -1.00 9.59 -1.58
C ARG A 85 -2.22 9.94 -2.41
N LEU A 86 -2.11 11.03 -3.18
CA LEU A 86 -3.10 11.36 -4.20
C LEU A 86 -3.06 10.33 -5.32
N VAL A 87 -4.21 9.77 -5.65
CA VAL A 87 -4.44 8.90 -6.80
C VAL A 87 -5.42 9.62 -7.70
N ASP A 88 -4.90 10.21 -8.78
CA ASP A 88 -5.70 10.80 -9.83
C ASP A 88 -5.69 9.87 -11.03
N VAL A 89 -6.73 9.04 -11.15
CA VAL A 89 -6.83 8.11 -12.28
C VAL A 89 -7.13 8.85 -13.59
N LEU A 90 -7.73 10.05 -13.51
CA LEU A 90 -8.05 10.86 -14.69
C LEU A 90 -6.80 11.54 -15.26
N ASP A 91 -5.82 11.90 -14.43
CA ASP A 91 -4.56 12.54 -14.84
C ASP A 91 -3.40 11.53 -15.03
N SER A 92 -3.64 10.24 -14.79
CA SER A 92 -2.58 9.22 -14.83
C SER A 92 -1.95 9.01 -16.22
N GLY A 93 -2.59 9.47 -17.31
CA GLY A 93 -2.09 9.31 -18.69
C GLY A 93 -1.94 7.85 -19.17
N ASP A 94 -2.30 6.89 -18.33
CA ASP A 94 -1.95 5.48 -18.45
C ASP A 94 -3.13 4.61 -18.88
N THR A 95 -2.87 3.30 -19.01
CA THR A 95 -3.86 2.24 -19.22
C THR A 95 -5.06 2.32 -18.28
N ALA A 96 -4.88 2.86 -17.06
CA ALA A 96 -5.96 3.01 -16.07
C ALA A 96 -6.98 4.09 -16.47
N HIS A 97 -6.51 5.17 -17.09
CA HIS A 97 -7.38 6.19 -17.66
C HIS A 97 -8.22 5.62 -18.81
N LEU A 98 -7.59 4.85 -19.70
CA LEU A 98 -8.27 4.19 -20.82
C LEU A 98 -9.30 3.16 -20.33
N ALA A 99 -8.94 2.35 -19.34
CA ALA A 99 -9.86 1.40 -18.70
C ALA A 99 -11.06 2.12 -18.06
N MET A 100 -10.81 3.23 -17.35
CA MET A 100 -11.86 4.07 -16.79
C MET A 100 -12.77 4.69 -17.84
N MET A 101 -12.23 5.17 -18.96
CA MET A 101 -13.05 5.71 -20.05
C MET A 101 -13.99 4.67 -20.65
N GLN A 102 -13.55 3.40 -20.70
CA GLN A 102 -14.39 2.30 -21.15
C GLN A 102 -15.44 1.92 -20.11
N ARG A 103 -15.14 2.10 -18.81
CA ARG A 103 -15.95 1.65 -17.67
C ARG A 103 -16.02 2.70 -16.56
N PRO A 104 -16.73 3.83 -16.77
CA PRO A 104 -16.82 4.90 -15.78
C PRO A 104 -17.54 4.46 -14.49
N ASP A 105 -18.31 3.38 -14.54
CA ASP A 105 -18.93 2.72 -13.39
C ASP A 105 -17.91 2.20 -12.36
N LEU A 106 -16.69 1.85 -12.80
CA LEU A 106 -15.65 1.23 -11.96
C LEU A 106 -14.63 2.25 -11.41
N GLY A 107 -15.01 3.54 -11.39
CA GLY A 107 -14.16 4.65 -10.93
C GLY A 107 -13.45 4.38 -9.59
N VAL A 108 -14.22 3.93 -8.60
CA VAL A 108 -13.69 3.65 -7.26
C VAL A 108 -12.83 2.40 -7.25
N THR A 109 -13.22 1.36 -8.00
CA THR A 109 -12.51 0.09 -8.12
C THR A 109 -11.11 0.29 -8.67
N PHE A 110 -10.96 1.01 -9.80
CA PHE A 110 -9.63 1.29 -10.35
C PHE A 110 -8.76 2.13 -9.41
N THR A 111 -9.36 3.11 -8.71
CA THR A 111 -8.64 3.88 -7.68
C THR A 111 -8.17 2.98 -6.53
N LYS A 112 -8.98 1.99 -6.13
CA LYS A 112 -8.63 0.99 -5.11
C LYS A 112 -7.47 0.08 -5.56
N LEU A 113 -7.47 -0.36 -6.83
CA LEU A 113 -6.41 -1.20 -7.40
C LEU A 113 -5.01 -0.55 -7.35
N HIS A 114 -4.93 0.79 -7.31
CA HIS A 114 -3.64 1.48 -7.14
C HIS A 114 -2.90 1.11 -5.84
N CYS A 115 -3.55 0.46 -4.86
CA CYS A 115 -2.84 -0.06 -3.70
C CYS A 115 -1.72 -1.06 -4.08
N TRP A 116 -1.85 -1.80 -5.19
CA TRP A 116 -0.79 -2.67 -5.70
C TRP A 116 0.43 -1.90 -6.26
N THR A 117 0.33 -0.60 -6.52
CA THR A 117 1.46 0.21 -7.02
C THR A 117 2.40 0.70 -5.92
N LEU A 118 2.08 0.42 -4.65
CA LEU A 118 2.90 0.79 -3.49
C LEU A 118 4.10 -0.16 -3.30
N THR A 119 4.89 -0.36 -4.35
CA THR A 119 5.95 -1.38 -4.43
C THR A 119 7.15 -1.14 -3.51
N HIS A 120 7.18 -0.03 -2.77
CA HIS A 120 8.12 0.20 -1.68
C HIS A 120 7.73 -0.54 -0.39
N TYR A 121 6.50 -1.05 -0.29
CA TYR A 121 6.09 -1.98 0.75
C TYR A 121 6.16 -3.43 0.25
N SER A 122 6.57 -4.32 1.14
CA SER A 122 6.70 -5.75 0.85
C SER A 122 5.38 -6.51 0.97
N LYS A 123 4.50 -6.05 1.86
CA LYS A 123 3.20 -6.63 2.14
C LYS A 123 2.31 -5.56 2.74
N CYS A 124 1.05 -5.57 2.34
CA CYS A 124 0.06 -4.64 2.82
C CYS A 124 -1.21 -5.38 3.25
N VAL A 125 -1.93 -4.76 4.18
CA VAL A 125 -3.31 -5.12 4.50
C VAL A 125 -4.19 -3.97 4.04
N PHE A 126 -5.00 -4.21 3.02
CA PHE A 126 -6.00 -3.25 2.60
C PHE A 126 -7.19 -3.30 3.55
N MET A 127 -7.72 -2.15 3.93
CA MET A 127 -8.93 -2.00 4.73
C MET A 127 -9.79 -0.87 4.17
N ASP A 128 -11.04 -1.15 3.81
CA ASP A 128 -11.99 -0.12 3.38
C ASP A 128 -12.20 0.93 4.49
N ALA A 129 -12.44 2.18 4.13
CA ALA A 129 -12.55 3.29 5.06
C ALA A 129 -13.77 3.21 6.00
N ASP A 130 -14.70 2.30 5.76
CA ASP A 130 -15.85 1.99 6.63
C ASP A 130 -15.59 0.82 7.60
N THR A 131 -14.34 0.37 7.71
CA THR A 131 -13.88 -0.60 8.71
C THR A 131 -13.33 0.09 9.97
N MET A 132 -13.24 -0.67 11.07
CA MET A 132 -12.65 -0.21 12.33
C MET A 132 -11.92 -1.36 13.02
N ALA A 133 -10.68 -1.13 13.44
CA ALA A 133 -9.93 -2.10 14.24
C ALA A 133 -10.39 -2.05 15.71
N VAL A 134 -10.81 -3.19 16.25
CA VAL A 134 -11.23 -3.34 17.67
C VAL A 134 -10.17 -4.03 18.53
N ALA A 135 -9.05 -4.41 17.93
CA ALA A 135 -7.89 -5.02 18.55
C ALA A 135 -6.64 -4.73 17.69
N ASN A 136 -5.45 -5.09 18.19
CA ASN A 136 -4.27 -5.16 17.33
C ASN A 136 -4.49 -6.34 16.36
N ILE A 137 -4.19 -6.12 15.08
CA ILE A 137 -4.39 -7.08 13.99
C ILE A 137 -3.11 -7.22 13.14
N ASP A 138 -1.93 -6.96 13.74
CA ASP A 138 -0.65 -7.05 13.05
C ASP A 138 -0.31 -8.49 12.63
N GLU A 139 -0.95 -9.50 13.21
CA GLU A 139 -0.84 -10.91 12.81
C GLU A 139 -1.37 -11.18 11.38
N LEU A 140 -2.15 -10.26 10.80
CA LEU A 140 -2.58 -10.37 9.40
C LEU A 140 -1.37 -10.36 8.44
N PHE A 141 -0.24 -9.75 8.83
CA PHE A 141 0.96 -9.73 8.00
C PHE A 141 1.69 -11.08 7.93
N ASP A 142 1.29 -12.07 8.74
CA ASP A 142 1.78 -13.45 8.63
C ASP A 142 1.10 -14.23 7.50
N ARG A 143 0.02 -13.68 6.91
CA ARG A 143 -0.73 -14.30 5.81
C ARG A 143 -0.10 -14.02 4.44
N GLU A 144 -0.40 -14.87 3.47
CA GLU A 144 0.06 -14.73 2.08
C GLU A 144 -0.97 -13.97 1.22
N GLU A 145 -0.55 -13.46 0.06
CA GLU A 145 -1.48 -12.97 -0.96
C GLU A 145 -2.14 -14.17 -1.68
N LEU A 146 -3.44 -14.18 -1.95
CA LEU A 146 -4.51 -13.30 -1.46
C LEU A 146 -5.15 -13.96 -0.23
N SER A 147 -5.19 -13.25 0.90
CA SER A 147 -5.95 -13.69 2.08
C SER A 147 -7.05 -12.70 2.43
N ALA A 148 -8.29 -13.17 2.56
CA ALA A 148 -9.46 -12.36 2.87
C ALA A 148 -10.51 -13.19 3.62
N ALA A 149 -11.47 -12.52 4.27
CA ALA A 149 -12.60 -13.18 4.93
C ALA A 149 -13.70 -13.54 3.91
N PRO A 150 -14.51 -14.59 4.14
CA PRO A 150 -15.63 -14.93 3.28
C PRO A 150 -16.71 -13.83 3.31
N ASP A 151 -17.38 -13.62 2.18
CA ASP A 151 -18.53 -12.73 2.11
C ASP A 151 -19.76 -13.40 2.78
N PRO A 152 -20.52 -12.68 3.65
CA PRO A 152 -21.68 -13.27 4.31
C PRO A 152 -22.83 -13.67 3.38
N GLY A 153 -22.95 -13.03 2.22
CA GLY A 153 -24.01 -13.31 1.25
C GLY A 153 -23.70 -14.52 0.38
N TRP A 154 -22.47 -14.59 -0.13
CA TRP A 154 -21.98 -15.71 -0.95
C TRP A 154 -20.61 -16.19 -0.44
N PRO A 155 -20.56 -17.25 0.39
CA PRO A 155 -19.35 -17.63 1.13
C PRO A 155 -18.22 -18.18 0.26
N ASP A 156 -18.48 -18.53 -0.99
CA ASP A 156 -17.43 -18.89 -1.97
C ASP A 156 -16.74 -17.65 -2.57
N CYS A 157 -17.26 -16.45 -2.31
CA CYS A 157 -16.60 -15.19 -2.58
C CYS A 157 -15.99 -14.66 -1.29
N PHE A 158 -14.88 -13.92 -1.40
CA PHE A 158 -14.34 -13.17 -0.28
C PHE A 158 -14.90 -11.76 -0.25
N ASN A 159 -15.00 -11.18 0.95
CA ASN A 159 -15.31 -9.77 1.12
C ASN A 159 -14.04 -8.94 0.85
N SER A 160 -14.11 -7.99 -0.08
CA SER A 160 -12.97 -7.14 -0.46
C SER A 160 -12.70 -5.97 0.51
N GLY A 161 -13.44 -5.90 1.62
CA GLY A 161 -13.30 -4.85 2.64
C GLY A 161 -12.04 -4.97 3.48
N VAL A 162 -11.51 -6.18 3.66
CA VAL A 162 -10.21 -6.42 4.29
C VAL A 162 -9.49 -7.57 3.59
N PHE A 163 -8.29 -7.32 3.09
CA PHE A 163 -7.47 -8.36 2.46
C PHE A 163 -5.97 -8.10 2.59
N VAL A 164 -5.19 -9.18 2.60
CA VAL A 164 -3.73 -9.17 2.61
C VAL A 164 -3.22 -9.36 1.18
N PHE A 165 -2.27 -8.52 0.78
CA PHE A 165 -1.73 -8.51 -0.57
C PHE A 165 -0.25 -8.10 -0.60
N CYS A 166 0.41 -8.36 -1.72
CA CYS A 166 1.81 -8.02 -2.01
C CYS A 166 1.83 -7.00 -3.16
N PRO A 167 2.17 -5.72 -2.90
CA PRO A 167 2.25 -4.72 -3.96
C PRO A 167 3.15 -5.16 -5.13
N SER A 168 2.62 -5.07 -6.34
CA SER A 168 3.28 -5.50 -7.57
C SER A 168 2.67 -4.77 -8.77
N ASN A 169 3.51 -4.08 -9.55
CA ASN A 169 3.07 -3.45 -10.79
C ASN A 169 2.60 -4.48 -11.83
N GLU A 170 3.12 -5.72 -11.78
CA GLU A 170 2.65 -6.81 -12.65
C GLU A 170 1.23 -7.24 -12.26
N THR A 171 0.98 -7.46 -10.98
CA THR A 171 -0.36 -7.81 -10.46
C THR A 171 -1.36 -6.69 -10.74
N TYR A 172 -0.96 -5.43 -10.52
CA TYR A 172 -1.76 -4.25 -10.88
C TYR A 172 -2.14 -4.25 -12.37
N GLY A 173 -1.17 -4.45 -13.27
CA GLY A 173 -1.44 -4.50 -14.71
C GLY A 173 -2.40 -5.61 -15.11
N LYS A 174 -2.25 -6.81 -14.51
CA LYS A 174 -3.15 -7.95 -14.74
C LYS A 174 -4.58 -7.67 -14.24
N LEU A 175 -4.72 -7.10 -13.04
CA LEU A 175 -6.03 -6.73 -12.49
C LEU A 175 -6.71 -5.68 -13.35
N LEU A 176 -5.97 -4.67 -13.79
CA LEU A 176 -6.49 -3.61 -14.64
C LEU A 176 -6.95 -4.14 -16.00
N GLN A 177 -6.14 -5.01 -16.63
CA GLN A 177 -6.52 -5.68 -17.87
C GLN A 177 -7.79 -6.52 -17.67
N TYR A 178 -7.86 -7.33 -16.62
CA TYR A 178 -9.01 -8.16 -16.33
C TYR A 178 -10.29 -7.32 -16.15
N CYS A 179 -10.24 -6.25 -15.36
CA CYS A 179 -11.37 -5.34 -15.16
C CYS A 179 -11.78 -4.62 -16.45
N THR A 180 -10.83 -4.33 -17.35
CA THR A 180 -11.12 -3.72 -18.65
C THR A 180 -11.88 -4.70 -19.56
N GLU A 181 -11.44 -5.95 -19.61
CA GLU A 181 -12.00 -6.99 -20.47
C GLU A 181 -13.33 -7.56 -19.96
N HIS A 182 -13.46 -7.74 -18.64
CA HIS A 182 -14.57 -8.48 -18.02
C HIS A 182 -15.46 -7.60 -17.13
N GLY A 183 -14.98 -6.43 -16.69
CA GLY A 183 -15.66 -5.60 -15.70
C GLY A 183 -15.64 -6.19 -14.29
N SER A 184 -16.64 -5.81 -13.50
CA SER A 184 -16.96 -6.39 -12.19
C SER A 184 -18.38 -6.94 -12.22
N PHE A 185 -18.59 -8.13 -11.66
CA PHE A 185 -19.91 -8.79 -11.68
C PHE A 185 -20.90 -8.16 -10.69
N ASP A 186 -20.42 -7.55 -9.61
CA ASP A 186 -21.24 -6.85 -8.61
C ASP A 186 -21.17 -5.31 -8.73
N GLY A 187 -20.45 -4.82 -9.74
CA GLY A 187 -20.28 -3.40 -10.01
C GLY A 187 -19.45 -2.67 -8.96
N LYS A 188 -18.71 -3.40 -8.12
CA LYS A 188 -17.78 -2.85 -7.12
C LYS A 188 -16.34 -3.22 -7.42
#